data_AF-A0AAV1WRP1-F1
#
_entry.id   AF-A0AAV1WRP1-F1
#
_cell.length_a   1.000
_cell.length_b   1.000
_cell.length_c   1.000
_cell.angle_alpha   90.00
_cell.angle_beta   90.00
_cell.angle_gamma   90.00
#
_symmetry.space_group_name_H-M   'P 1'
#
loop_
_entity.id
_entity.type
_entity.pdbx_description
1 polymer ?
#
loop_
_entity_poly.entity_id
_entity_poly.type
_entity_poly.pdbx_seq_one_letter_code
_entity_poly.pdbx_strand_id
1 'polypeptide(L)'
;MMDESIKQVKDKGKGKSSEEAAGNDLTAVEPNANNQENLREFNNGNEHVTAAEIPSPKANHMKKISVLPLVFLIFYEVSGGPFGIEDTVRAAGPLLALLGFLVFPVLWSIPEALITAEMGTMFPENSGYVVWVSSALGPYWGFQQGWMKWLSGVIDNALYPVLFLDYLKSGIPALGGGLPRVLATWGLTIVLTYMNYRGLTIVGFFAVFLGVFALIPFVVMGFIAIPKLKPKRWSVINKNDVDWNLYLNTLFWNLNYWDSISTLGGEVENPKKTLPKALFCAMILVVLGYLFPLLIGTGAVPLDRELWTDRYFSDIAMIIGGAWLRWWLQAAAAMSNMGSFVAEMSSDSFQLLGMAERGMLPEFFGKRSRHGTPTVGILFSACGVILLSWLRVHPLRSSCIIVMFQTFNISKHNHINQLCIIMCL
;
A
#
# COMPACT_ATOMS: atom_id res chain seq x y z
N MET A 1 28.33 4.39 59.16
CA MET A 1 27.08 3.67 59.46
C MET A 1 27.10 2.43 58.56
N MET A 2 27.94 1.45 58.93
CA MET A 2 27.54 0.11 59.44
C MET A 2 26.89 -0.70 58.32
N ASP A 3 27.58 -1.65 57.67
CA ASP A 3 28.02 -2.98 58.15
C ASP A 3 26.82 -3.95 58.34
N GLU A 4 27.04 -5.23 57.97
CA GLU A 4 26.08 -6.35 57.87
C GLU A 4 25.20 -6.35 56.59
N SER A 5 25.42 -7.19 55.58
CA SER A 5 25.12 -8.63 55.67
C SER A 5 25.69 -9.39 54.46
N ILE A 6 26.78 -10.13 54.67
CA ILE A 6 27.18 -11.31 53.92
C ILE A 6 26.90 -12.50 54.83
N LYS A 7 26.03 -13.43 54.43
CA LYS A 7 26.11 -14.87 54.77
C LYS A 7 24.90 -15.60 54.18
N GLN A 8 25.17 -16.56 53.30
CA GLN A 8 24.58 -17.92 53.24
C GLN A 8 24.91 -18.53 51.87
N VAL A 9 26.18 -18.88 51.67
CA VAL A 9 26.65 -19.86 50.69
C VAL A 9 27.64 -20.77 51.44
N LYS A 10 27.52 -22.08 51.22
CA LYS A 10 28.21 -23.22 51.86
C LYS A 10 27.67 -23.63 53.23
N ASP A 11 26.93 -24.74 53.28
CA ASP A 11 27.55 -26.01 53.68
C ASP A 11 26.62 -27.21 53.40
N LYS A 12 27.19 -28.29 52.86
CA LYS A 12 26.99 -29.71 53.25
C LYS A 12 27.31 -30.68 52.11
N GLY A 13 28.27 -31.56 52.39
CA GLY A 13 28.23 -32.93 51.88
C GLY A 13 29.51 -33.48 51.24
N LYS A 14 30.61 -33.60 51.99
CA LYS A 14 31.71 -34.53 51.69
C LYS A 14 31.43 -35.88 52.37
N GLY A 15 31.60 -36.98 51.63
CA GLY A 15 31.60 -38.37 52.12
C GLY A 15 32.50 -39.24 51.23
N LYS A 16 33.18 -40.22 51.83
CA LYS A 16 34.46 -40.83 51.42
C LYS A 16 34.37 -42.04 50.45
N SER A 17 35.50 -42.23 49.76
CA SER A 17 36.12 -43.42 49.12
C SER A 17 35.69 -44.84 49.53
N SER A 18 35.62 -45.78 48.56
CA SER A 18 36.45 -47.00 48.46
C SER A 18 36.10 -47.84 47.21
N GLU A 19 37.12 -48.26 46.46
CA GLU A 19 37.09 -49.30 45.43
C GLU A 19 37.09 -50.69 46.07
N GLU A 20 36.35 -51.65 45.52
CA GLU A 20 36.69 -53.08 45.59
C GLU A 20 36.09 -53.84 44.40
N ALA A 21 36.87 -54.79 43.88
CA ALA A 21 36.69 -55.50 42.62
C ALA A 21 36.21 -56.95 42.82
N ALA A 22 35.36 -57.44 41.91
CA ALA A 22 35.17 -58.84 41.50
C ALA A 22 34.11 -58.80 40.37
N GLY A 23 34.19 -59.46 39.21
CA GLY A 23 34.87 -60.69 38.85
C GLY A 23 33.83 -61.62 38.21
N ASN A 24 34.02 -61.92 36.92
CA ASN A 24 33.56 -63.11 36.19
C ASN A 24 32.14 -63.20 35.59
N ASP A 25 32.13 -63.08 34.25
CA ASP A 25 31.94 -64.18 33.29
C ASP A 25 30.53 -64.59 32.82
N LEU A 26 30.48 -64.74 31.49
CA LEU A 26 29.65 -65.61 30.66
C LEU A 26 28.21 -65.24 30.24
N THR A 27 28.11 -65.25 28.91
CA THR A 27 27.00 -65.68 28.03
C THR A 27 26.13 -64.61 27.41
N ALA A 28 26.34 -64.49 26.10
CA ALA A 28 25.47 -63.87 25.12
C ALA A 28 24.04 -64.40 25.25
N VAL A 29 23.10 -63.48 25.42
CA VAL A 29 21.69 -63.68 25.14
C VAL A 29 21.28 -62.54 24.22
N GLU A 30 21.02 -62.89 22.95
CA GLU A 30 20.50 -61.98 21.93
C GLU A 30 19.19 -61.34 22.41
N PRO A 31 19.02 -60.01 22.38
CA PRO A 31 17.74 -59.40 22.66
C PRO A 31 16.85 -59.46 21.42
N ASN A 32 15.77 -60.21 21.59
CA ASN A 32 14.57 -60.28 20.80
C ASN A 32 14.11 -58.90 20.26
N ALA A 33 13.57 -58.88 19.04
CA ALA A 33 13.32 -57.73 18.17
C ALA A 33 12.19 -56.76 18.60
N ASN A 34 12.02 -56.50 19.90
CA ASN A 34 10.93 -55.67 20.44
C ASN A 34 11.36 -54.48 21.32
N ASN A 35 12.65 -54.12 21.34
CA ASN A 35 13.17 -52.97 22.11
C ASN A 35 13.80 -51.86 21.25
N GLN A 36 13.56 -51.85 19.92
CA GLN A 36 14.08 -50.81 19.01
C GLN A 36 13.25 -49.51 19.00
N GLU A 37 12.12 -49.42 19.69
CA GLU A 37 11.31 -48.19 19.75
C GLU A 37 11.71 -47.22 20.88
N ASN A 38 12.46 -47.65 21.90
CA ASN A 38 12.76 -46.82 23.08
C ASN A 38 14.22 -46.31 23.19
N LEU A 39 15.03 -46.42 22.13
CA LEU A 39 16.45 -45.99 22.14
C LEU A 39 16.80 -44.96 21.05
N ARG A 40 15.80 -44.34 20.40
CA ARG A 40 16.01 -43.22 19.47
C ARG A 40 15.79 -41.83 20.06
N GLU A 41 15.50 -41.73 21.37
CA GLU A 41 15.28 -40.44 22.05
C GLU A 41 16.50 -39.85 22.77
N PHE A 42 17.69 -40.45 22.68
CA PHE A 42 18.88 -39.93 23.34
C PHE A 42 20.10 -39.94 22.41
N ASN A 43 20.15 -39.01 21.46
CA ASN A 43 21.43 -38.44 21.05
C ASN A 43 21.25 -37.12 20.28
N ASN A 44 21.56 -36.03 21.00
CA ASN A 44 22.20 -34.78 20.58
C ASN A 44 21.63 -34.06 19.34
N GLY A 45 21.06 -32.87 19.47
CA GLY A 45 21.67 -31.74 20.18
C GLY A 45 22.65 -31.02 19.27
N ASN A 46 22.11 -30.32 18.27
CA ASN A 46 22.72 -29.24 17.52
C ASN A 46 21.57 -28.36 16.99
N GLU A 47 21.10 -27.46 17.85
CA GLU A 47 20.13 -26.42 17.50
C GLU A 47 20.81 -25.40 16.56
N HIS A 48 20.60 -25.56 15.26
CA HIS A 48 20.37 -24.41 14.41
C HIS A 48 18.86 -24.17 14.45
N VAL A 49 18.43 -23.06 15.04
CA VAL A 49 17.04 -22.59 15.01
C VAL A 49 16.71 -22.22 13.56
N THR A 50 16.37 -23.20 12.73
CA THR A 50 15.60 -22.99 11.52
C THR A 50 14.21 -22.60 11.96
N ALA A 51 13.80 -21.37 11.64
CA ALA A 51 12.43 -20.89 11.83
C ALA A 51 11.46 -21.97 11.32
N ALA A 52 10.69 -22.55 12.23
CA ALA A 52 9.67 -23.52 11.90
C ALA A 52 8.66 -22.83 10.98
N GLU A 53 8.59 -23.25 9.71
CA GLU A 53 7.41 -23.02 8.86
C GLU A 53 6.22 -23.66 9.57
N ILE A 54 5.41 -22.83 10.23
CA ILE A 54 4.08 -23.24 10.66
C ILE A 54 3.27 -23.38 9.36
N PRO A 55 2.84 -24.59 8.96
CA PRO A 55 2.04 -24.74 7.76
C PRO A 55 0.70 -24.05 7.99
N SER A 56 0.44 -22.97 7.25
CA SER A 56 -0.84 -22.27 7.29
C SER A 56 -2.00 -23.25 7.01
N PRO A 57 -3.05 -23.29 7.85
CA PRO A 57 -4.10 -24.29 7.72
C PRO A 57 -4.97 -24.04 6.48
N LYS A 58 -4.96 -25.02 5.57
CA LYS A 58 -5.94 -25.28 4.48
C LYS A 58 -6.29 -24.08 3.58
N ALA A 59 -5.45 -23.84 2.58
CA ALA A 59 -5.81 -23.09 1.38
C ALA A 59 -6.86 -23.86 0.55
N ASN A 60 -8.13 -23.78 0.95
CA ASN A 60 -9.25 -24.11 0.06
C ASN A 60 -9.20 -23.20 -1.16
N HIS A 61 -9.51 -23.75 -2.35
CA HIS A 61 -9.54 -23.13 -3.68
C HIS A 61 -9.98 -21.64 -3.75
N MET A 62 -9.08 -20.76 -3.35
CA MET A 62 -9.23 -19.33 -3.43
C MET A 62 -8.69 -18.88 -4.79
N LYS A 63 -9.48 -18.11 -5.54
CA LYS A 63 -9.05 -17.59 -6.85
C LYS A 63 -7.92 -16.59 -6.63
N LYS A 64 -6.70 -16.99 -6.96
CA LYS A 64 -5.54 -16.11 -6.96
C LYS A 64 -5.65 -15.04 -8.04
N ILE A 65 -5.00 -13.91 -7.81
CA ILE A 65 -4.99 -12.78 -8.75
C ILE A 65 -3.99 -13.06 -9.88
N SER A 66 -4.42 -12.84 -11.12
CA SER A 66 -3.56 -12.90 -12.30
C SER A 66 -2.86 -11.57 -12.58
N VAL A 67 -1.97 -11.52 -13.57
CA VAL A 67 -1.13 -10.35 -13.88
C VAL A 67 -1.96 -9.08 -14.15
N LEU A 68 -3.01 -9.17 -14.97
CA LEU A 68 -3.75 -7.98 -15.42
C LEU A 68 -4.50 -7.25 -14.29
N PRO A 69 -5.32 -7.93 -13.47
CA PRO A 69 -5.93 -7.30 -12.30
C PRO A 69 -4.89 -6.73 -11.33
N LEU A 70 -3.75 -7.43 -11.16
CA LEU A 70 -2.67 -6.98 -10.29
C LEU A 70 -2.02 -5.68 -10.79
N VAL A 71 -1.80 -5.53 -12.10
CA VAL A 71 -1.29 -4.28 -12.71
C VAL A 71 -2.19 -3.10 -12.35
N PHE A 72 -3.51 -3.26 -12.43
CA PHE A 72 -4.43 -2.18 -12.11
C PHE A 72 -4.59 -1.92 -10.61
N LEU A 73 -4.40 -2.93 -9.76
CA LEU A 73 -4.29 -2.71 -8.31
C LEU A 73 -3.05 -1.85 -7.98
N ILE A 74 -1.87 -2.20 -8.53
CA ILE A 74 -0.64 -1.40 -8.38
C ILE A 74 -0.84 0.01 -8.92
N PHE A 75 -1.42 0.12 -10.11
CA PHE A 75 -1.72 1.43 -10.71
C PHE A 75 -2.55 2.29 -9.76
N TYR A 76 -3.60 1.75 -9.15
CA TYR A 76 -4.47 2.50 -8.26
C TYR A 76 -3.92 2.79 -6.87
N GLU A 77 -3.01 1.97 -6.37
CA GLU A 77 -2.27 2.23 -5.12
C GLU A 77 -1.25 3.35 -5.28
N VAL A 78 -0.61 3.44 -6.45
CA VAL A 78 0.39 4.48 -6.72
C VAL A 78 -0.25 5.75 -7.27
N SER A 79 -1.27 5.60 -8.11
CA SER A 79 -1.82 6.66 -8.95
C SER A 79 -3.34 6.60 -9.03
N GLY A 80 -3.99 7.73 -8.77
CA GLY A 80 -5.40 7.95 -9.11
C GLY A 80 -5.65 8.12 -10.61
N GLY A 81 -4.73 7.72 -11.49
CA GLY A 81 -4.69 8.11 -12.90
C GLY A 81 -4.16 9.53 -13.07
N PRO A 82 -4.51 10.25 -14.16
CA PRO A 82 -3.88 11.53 -14.49
C PRO A 82 -4.31 12.71 -13.61
N PHE A 83 -5.14 12.45 -12.61
CA PHE A 83 -5.71 13.45 -11.72
C PHE A 83 -4.79 13.67 -10.51
N GLY A 84 -4.73 14.90 -9.99
CA GLY A 84 -3.87 15.26 -8.87
C GLY A 84 -2.47 15.71 -9.29
N ILE A 85 -2.17 15.77 -10.60
CA ILE A 85 -0.92 16.35 -11.10
C ILE A 85 -1.02 17.83 -11.41
N GLU A 86 -2.24 18.39 -11.42
CA GLU A 86 -2.48 19.78 -11.74
C GLU A 86 -1.66 20.72 -10.84
N ASP A 87 -1.57 20.38 -9.56
CA ASP A 87 -0.80 21.11 -8.56
C ASP A 87 0.69 21.21 -8.89
N THR A 88 1.27 20.23 -9.60
CA THR A 88 2.66 20.32 -10.05
C THR A 88 2.87 21.41 -11.10
N VAL A 89 1.88 21.61 -11.98
CA VAL A 89 1.92 22.66 -13.01
C VAL A 89 1.67 24.02 -12.39
N ARG A 90 0.78 24.12 -11.41
CA ARG A 90 0.57 25.33 -10.62
C ARG A 90 1.84 25.74 -9.87
N ALA A 91 2.50 24.79 -9.20
CA ALA A 91 3.66 25.03 -8.36
C ALA A 91 4.91 25.44 -9.16
N ALA A 92 5.19 24.77 -10.28
CA ALA A 92 6.48 24.89 -10.96
C ALA A 92 6.37 25.26 -12.45
N GLY A 93 5.17 25.19 -13.04
CA GLY A 93 4.94 25.36 -14.47
C GLY A 93 5.14 24.09 -15.29
N PRO A 94 4.86 24.15 -16.60
CA PRO A 94 4.73 22.97 -17.46
C PRO A 94 6.05 22.24 -17.68
N LEU A 95 7.17 22.97 -17.83
CA LEU A 95 8.47 22.31 -18.06
C LEU A 95 8.89 21.48 -16.85
N LEU A 96 8.84 22.09 -15.66
CA LEU A 96 9.25 21.42 -14.43
C LEU A 96 8.28 20.29 -14.07
N ALA A 97 6.97 20.44 -14.33
CA ALA A 97 6.03 19.33 -14.18
C ALA A 97 6.40 18.15 -15.09
N LEU A 98 6.64 18.39 -16.39
CA LEU A 98 7.04 17.36 -17.35
C LEU A 98 8.36 16.69 -16.98
N LEU A 99 9.37 17.48 -16.58
CA LEU A 99 10.64 16.94 -16.11
C LEU A 99 10.49 16.18 -14.80
N GLY A 100 9.63 16.62 -13.90
CA GLY A 100 9.32 15.94 -12.64
C GLY A 100 8.80 14.53 -12.89
N PHE A 101 7.75 14.41 -13.70
CA PHE A 101 7.17 13.10 -14.05
C PHE A 101 8.02 12.26 -15.02
N LEU A 102 9.13 12.79 -15.53
CA LEU A 102 10.09 12.03 -16.33
C LEU A 102 11.30 11.56 -15.51
N VAL A 103 11.86 12.44 -14.68
CA VAL A 103 13.09 12.20 -13.92
C VAL A 103 12.79 11.54 -12.58
N PHE A 104 11.75 11.98 -11.87
CA PHE A 104 11.42 11.48 -10.55
C PHE A 104 11.11 9.97 -10.54
N PRO A 105 10.33 9.40 -11.50
CA PRO A 105 10.15 7.96 -11.55
C PRO A 105 11.45 7.18 -11.73
N VAL A 106 12.42 7.71 -12.47
CA VAL A 106 13.73 7.05 -12.67
C VAL A 106 14.56 7.05 -11.39
N LEU A 107 14.52 8.14 -10.63
CA LEU A 107 15.29 8.29 -9.40
C LEU A 107 14.65 7.60 -8.19
N TRP A 108 13.32 7.52 -8.15
CA TRP A 108 12.57 7.05 -6.98
C TRP A 108 11.75 5.79 -7.27
N SER A 109 10.78 5.88 -8.19
CA SER A 109 9.79 4.82 -8.40
C SER A 109 10.37 3.53 -8.98
N ILE A 110 11.31 3.62 -9.93
CA ILE A 110 11.95 2.45 -10.54
C ILE A 110 12.77 1.66 -9.50
N PRO A 111 13.70 2.29 -8.74
CA PRO A 111 14.36 1.61 -7.64
C PRO A 111 13.38 0.98 -6.66
N GLU A 112 12.38 1.74 -6.17
CA GLU A 112 11.37 1.24 -5.22
C GLU A 112 10.63 0.01 -5.76
N ALA A 113 10.15 0.05 -7.02
CA ALA A 113 9.46 -1.07 -7.65
C ALA A 113 10.37 -2.29 -7.86
N LEU A 114 11.65 -2.11 -8.19
CA LEU A 114 12.60 -3.22 -8.34
C LEU A 114 12.85 -3.90 -7.00
N ILE A 115 13.02 -3.12 -5.93
CA ILE A 115 13.21 -3.66 -4.57
C ILE A 115 11.95 -4.40 -4.12
N THR A 116 10.76 -3.82 -4.34
CA THR A 116 9.49 -4.50 -4.06
C THR A 116 9.37 -5.81 -4.86
N ALA A 117 9.86 -5.85 -6.10
CA ALA A 117 9.88 -7.08 -6.90
C ALA A 117 10.81 -8.14 -6.28
N GLU A 118 12.05 -7.80 -5.95
CA GLU A 118 13.00 -8.73 -5.35
C GLU A 118 12.50 -9.25 -3.99
N MET A 119 12.13 -8.34 -3.09
CA MET A 119 11.69 -8.70 -1.75
C MET A 119 10.31 -9.39 -1.74
N GLY A 120 9.40 -8.98 -2.61
CA GLY A 120 8.07 -9.61 -2.75
C GLY A 120 8.13 -11.02 -3.35
N THR A 121 9.16 -11.33 -4.14
CA THR A 121 9.38 -12.70 -4.62
C THR A 121 10.14 -13.57 -3.62
N MET A 122 10.95 -12.96 -2.75
CA MET A 122 11.63 -13.63 -1.63
C MET A 122 10.66 -14.00 -0.50
N PHE A 123 9.73 -13.10 -0.14
CA PHE A 123 8.73 -13.29 0.90
C PHE A 123 7.30 -13.24 0.32
N PRO A 124 6.81 -14.33 -0.33
CA PRO A 124 5.50 -14.37 -0.98
C PRO A 124 4.35 -14.60 0.02
N GLU A 125 4.36 -13.86 1.13
CA GLU A 125 3.37 -13.93 2.20
C GLU A 125 2.52 -12.66 2.24
N ASN A 126 1.37 -12.72 2.91
CA ASN A 126 0.62 -11.52 3.24
C ASN A 126 1.37 -10.73 4.33
N SER A 127 1.14 -9.41 4.44
CA SER A 127 1.91 -8.42 5.26
C SER A 127 3.05 -7.70 4.52
N GLY A 128 3.63 -8.30 3.46
CA GLY A 128 4.54 -7.61 2.55
C GLY A 128 5.73 -6.92 3.22
N TYR A 129 5.87 -5.62 3.01
CA TYR A 129 6.95 -4.78 3.57
C TYR A 129 7.11 -4.88 5.10
N VAL A 130 6.06 -5.20 5.85
CA VAL A 130 6.14 -5.37 7.31
C VAL A 130 7.05 -6.56 7.65
N VAL A 131 7.00 -7.61 6.83
CA VAL A 131 7.89 -8.78 6.93
C VAL A 131 9.33 -8.36 6.71
N TRP A 132 9.59 -7.58 5.68
CA TRP A 132 10.95 -7.18 5.30
C TRP A 132 11.63 -6.39 6.41
N VAL A 133 10.92 -5.41 6.96
CA VAL A 133 11.40 -4.58 8.08
C VAL A 133 11.53 -5.41 9.35
N SER A 134 10.56 -6.29 9.64
CA SER A 134 10.65 -7.18 10.80
C SER A 134 11.81 -8.16 10.71
N SER A 135 12.15 -8.63 9.51
CA SER A 135 13.26 -9.56 9.28
C SER A 135 14.62 -8.89 9.38
N ALA A 136 14.74 -7.62 8.97
CA ALA A 136 16.01 -6.88 9.01
C ALA A 136 16.27 -6.17 10.34
N LEU A 137 15.26 -5.51 10.91
CA LEU A 137 15.38 -4.65 12.10
C LEU A 137 14.72 -5.24 13.36
N GLY A 138 14.05 -6.37 13.23
CA GLY A 138 13.38 -7.08 14.32
C GLY A 138 11.90 -6.72 14.49
N PRO A 139 11.16 -7.49 15.32
CA PRO A 139 9.70 -7.41 15.39
C PRO A 139 9.13 -6.06 15.84
N TYR A 140 9.85 -5.34 16.71
CA TYR A 140 9.42 -4.03 17.20
C TYR A 140 9.31 -2.99 16.07
N TRP A 141 10.36 -2.88 15.25
CA TRP A 141 10.40 -1.94 14.13
C TRP A 141 9.46 -2.36 13.00
N GLY A 142 9.29 -3.67 12.78
CA GLY A 142 8.27 -4.21 11.88
C GLY A 142 6.86 -3.79 12.28
N PHE A 143 6.49 -3.98 13.56
CA PHE A 143 5.18 -3.57 14.06
C PHE A 143 4.97 -2.05 13.94
N GLN A 144 5.95 -1.25 14.34
CA GLN A 144 5.86 0.20 14.27
C GLN A 144 5.64 0.68 12.83
N GLN A 145 6.42 0.14 11.89
CA GLN A 145 6.29 0.49 10.47
C GLN A 145 4.93 0.06 9.92
N GLY A 146 4.48 -1.16 10.25
CA GLY A 146 3.20 -1.68 9.81
C GLY A 146 2.03 -0.84 10.34
N TRP A 147 2.04 -0.51 11.63
CA TRP A 147 0.99 0.31 12.24
C TRP A 147 0.93 1.73 11.67
N MET A 148 2.10 2.36 11.44
CA MET A 148 2.17 3.69 10.83
C MET A 148 1.67 3.68 9.37
N LYS A 149 2.04 2.65 8.59
CA LYS A 149 1.57 2.48 7.21
C LYS A 149 0.08 2.19 7.12
N TRP A 150 -0.46 1.36 8.01
CA TRP A 150 -1.90 1.11 8.05
C TRP A 150 -2.67 2.39 8.39
N LEU A 151 -2.23 3.14 9.40
CA LEU A 151 -2.85 4.43 9.74
C LEU A 151 -2.77 5.43 8.57
N SER A 152 -1.64 5.44 7.86
CA SER A 152 -1.42 6.20 6.63
C SER A 152 -2.46 5.82 5.57
N GLY A 153 -2.61 4.53 5.26
CA GLY A 153 -3.59 4.04 4.27
C GLY A 153 -5.03 4.38 4.63
N VAL A 154 -5.42 4.22 5.90
CA VAL A 154 -6.79 4.58 6.36
C VAL A 154 -7.07 6.09 6.21
N ILE A 155 -6.06 6.94 6.46
CA ILE A 155 -6.19 8.39 6.29
C ILE A 155 -6.34 8.75 4.81
N ASP A 156 -5.51 8.17 3.93
CA ASP A 156 -5.56 8.39 2.48
C ASP A 156 -6.90 7.90 1.89
N ASN A 157 -7.31 6.68 2.25
CA ASN A 157 -8.59 6.07 1.86
C ASN A 157 -9.81 6.92 2.22
N ALA A 158 -9.74 7.73 3.28
CA ALA A 158 -10.83 8.64 3.65
C ALA A 158 -11.01 9.83 2.68
N LEU A 159 -10.02 10.13 1.83
CA LEU A 159 -10.12 11.18 0.82
C LEU A 159 -10.97 10.75 -0.37
N TYR A 160 -10.81 9.52 -0.85
CA TYR A 160 -11.36 9.12 -2.14
C TYR A 160 -12.90 9.20 -2.24
N PRO A 161 -13.69 8.79 -1.23
CA PRO A 161 -15.15 8.97 -1.28
C PRO A 161 -15.56 10.44 -1.30
N VAL A 162 -14.80 11.32 -0.64
CA VAL A 162 -15.06 12.75 -0.63
C VAL A 162 -14.75 13.37 -2.01
N LEU A 163 -13.59 13.02 -2.58
CA LEU A 163 -13.18 13.45 -3.93
C LEU A 163 -14.16 12.98 -5.00
N PHE A 164 -14.64 11.74 -4.92
CA PHE A 164 -15.68 11.21 -5.79
C PHE A 164 -16.92 12.12 -5.82
N LEU A 165 -17.42 12.52 -4.65
CA LEU A 165 -18.58 13.40 -4.54
C LEU A 165 -18.28 14.83 -5.02
N ASP A 166 -17.05 15.31 -4.83
CA ASP A 166 -16.64 16.62 -5.35
C ASP A 166 -16.65 16.70 -6.89
N TYR A 167 -16.42 15.59 -7.58
CA TYR A 167 -16.60 15.49 -9.04
C TYR A 167 -18.07 15.39 -9.45
N LEU A 168 -18.93 14.79 -8.62
CA LEU A 168 -20.37 14.66 -8.90
C LEU A 168 -21.21 15.90 -8.55
N LYS A 169 -20.73 16.78 -7.67
CA LYS A 169 -21.50 17.94 -7.18
C LYS A 169 -22.00 18.87 -8.29
N SER A 170 -21.30 18.94 -9.42
CA SER A 170 -21.75 19.74 -10.57
C SER A 170 -22.92 19.15 -11.32
N GLY A 171 -23.11 17.83 -11.26
CA GLY A 171 -24.30 17.17 -11.82
C GLY A 171 -25.44 17.08 -10.80
N ILE A 172 -25.10 16.93 -9.52
CA ILE A 172 -26.07 16.79 -8.42
C ILE A 172 -25.74 17.82 -7.31
N PRO A 173 -26.29 19.05 -7.39
CA PRO A 173 -26.01 20.11 -6.42
C PRO A 173 -26.35 19.75 -4.97
N ALA A 174 -27.27 18.81 -4.74
CA ALA A 174 -27.61 18.29 -3.42
C ALA A 174 -26.43 17.64 -2.69
N LEU A 175 -25.38 17.21 -3.42
CA LEU A 175 -24.15 16.66 -2.86
C LEU A 175 -23.12 17.73 -2.47
N GLY A 176 -23.43 19.01 -2.68
CA GLY A 176 -22.53 20.12 -2.36
C GLY A 176 -22.19 20.24 -0.87
N GLY A 177 -23.10 19.85 0.02
CA GLY A 177 -22.87 19.92 1.47
C GLY A 177 -24.02 19.37 2.32
N GLY A 178 -23.89 19.51 3.64
CA GLY A 178 -24.90 19.08 4.61
C GLY A 178 -25.03 17.55 4.75
N LEU A 179 -26.14 17.13 5.37
CA LEU A 179 -26.45 15.72 5.62
C LEU A 179 -26.46 14.83 4.34
N PRO A 180 -26.97 15.28 3.17
CA PRO A 180 -26.98 14.45 1.97
C PRO A 180 -25.57 14.04 1.52
N ARG A 181 -24.59 14.95 1.62
CA ARG A 181 -23.19 14.65 1.32
C ARG A 181 -22.62 13.58 2.25
N VAL A 182 -22.88 13.70 3.56
CA VAL A 182 -22.42 12.72 4.56
C VAL A 182 -22.99 11.34 4.29
N LEU A 183 -24.31 11.25 4.06
CA LEU A 183 -24.99 9.99 3.78
C LEU A 183 -24.50 9.36 2.47
N ALA A 184 -24.26 10.17 1.44
CA ALA A 184 -23.68 9.70 0.19
C ALA A 184 -22.25 9.17 0.36
N THR A 185 -21.41 9.86 1.14
CA THR A 185 -20.04 9.40 1.45
C THR A 185 -20.09 8.05 2.15
N TRP A 186 -20.89 7.94 3.21
CA TRP A 186 -21.01 6.69 3.97
C TRP A 186 -21.60 5.56 3.12
N GLY A 187 -22.63 5.85 2.32
CA GLY A 187 -23.22 4.88 1.41
C GLY A 187 -22.19 4.34 0.40
N LEU A 188 -21.40 5.23 -0.20
CA LEU A 188 -20.33 4.85 -1.12
C LEU A 188 -19.25 4.02 -0.42
N THR A 189 -18.76 4.46 0.74
CA THR A 189 -17.78 3.72 1.54
C THR A 189 -18.28 2.32 1.85
N ILE A 190 -19.53 2.16 2.29
CA ILE A 190 -20.13 0.86 2.61
C ILE A 190 -20.19 -0.04 1.36
N VAL A 191 -20.62 0.50 0.21
CA VAL A 191 -20.71 -0.26 -1.05
C VAL A 191 -19.34 -0.74 -1.51
N LEU A 192 -18.34 0.14 -1.49
CA LEU A 192 -16.97 -0.20 -1.89
C LEU A 192 -16.29 -1.17 -0.90
N THR A 193 -16.58 -1.02 0.39
CA THR A 193 -16.13 -1.95 1.45
C THR A 193 -16.76 -3.33 1.27
N TYR A 194 -18.05 -3.39 0.95
CA TYR A 194 -18.75 -4.65 0.67
C TYR A 194 -18.16 -5.37 -0.54
N MET A 195 -17.75 -4.63 -1.57
CA MET A 195 -17.07 -5.21 -2.72
C MET A 195 -15.69 -5.80 -2.35
N ASN A 196 -14.93 -5.10 -1.50
CA ASN A 196 -13.69 -5.65 -0.94
C ASN A 196 -13.93 -6.94 -0.14
N TYR A 197 -15.04 -7.01 0.60
CA TYR A 197 -15.43 -8.23 1.30
C TYR A 197 -15.77 -9.40 0.36
N ARG A 198 -16.34 -9.14 -0.82
CA ARG A 198 -16.77 -10.17 -1.78
C ARG A 198 -15.63 -10.96 -2.43
N GLY A 199 -14.41 -10.41 -2.46
CA GLY A 199 -13.25 -11.13 -2.95
C GLY A 199 -12.29 -10.25 -3.76
N LEU A 200 -11.00 -10.49 -3.56
CA LEU A 200 -9.93 -9.71 -4.16
C LEU A 200 -9.86 -9.84 -5.70
N THR A 201 -10.24 -10.99 -6.27
CA THR A 201 -10.34 -11.16 -7.73
C THR A 201 -11.38 -10.21 -8.34
N ILE A 202 -12.52 -10.02 -7.66
CA ILE A 202 -13.59 -9.12 -8.13
C ILE A 202 -13.09 -7.69 -8.07
N VAL A 203 -12.43 -7.31 -6.97
CA VAL A 203 -11.81 -5.98 -6.81
C VAL A 203 -10.81 -5.71 -7.93
N GLY A 204 -9.92 -6.66 -8.23
CA GLY A 204 -8.92 -6.49 -9.28
C GLY A 204 -9.54 -6.30 -10.68
N PHE A 205 -10.55 -7.09 -11.07
CA PHE A 205 -11.21 -6.87 -12.36
C PHE A 205 -12.04 -5.58 -12.40
N PHE A 206 -12.63 -5.19 -11.27
CA PHE A 206 -13.29 -3.90 -11.16
C PHE A 206 -12.29 -2.75 -11.33
N ALA A 207 -11.11 -2.84 -10.72
CA ALA A 207 -10.01 -1.90 -10.93
C ALA A 207 -9.60 -1.84 -12.42
N VAL A 208 -9.50 -2.96 -13.13
CA VAL A 208 -9.25 -2.94 -14.59
C VAL A 208 -10.30 -2.13 -15.33
N PHE A 209 -11.59 -2.38 -15.05
CA PHE A 209 -12.69 -1.64 -15.67
C PHE A 209 -12.60 -0.13 -15.38
N LEU A 210 -12.40 0.25 -14.12
CA LEU A 210 -12.27 1.64 -13.71
C LEU A 210 -11.08 2.32 -14.38
N GLY A 211 -9.92 1.66 -14.43
CA GLY A 211 -8.69 2.24 -14.97
C GLY A 211 -8.79 2.44 -16.48
N VAL A 212 -9.33 1.46 -17.20
CA VAL A 212 -9.59 1.60 -18.64
C VAL A 212 -10.59 2.74 -18.89
N PHE A 213 -11.68 2.81 -18.12
CA PHE A 213 -12.66 3.89 -18.24
C PHE A 213 -12.06 5.27 -17.91
N ALA A 214 -11.14 5.34 -16.94
CA ALA A 214 -10.51 6.59 -16.51
C ALA A 214 -9.45 7.10 -17.51
N LEU A 215 -8.74 6.20 -18.20
CA LEU A 215 -7.64 6.55 -19.12
C LEU A 215 -8.11 6.84 -20.55
N ILE A 216 -9.15 6.15 -21.05
CA ILE A 216 -9.67 6.34 -22.42
C ILE A 216 -9.99 7.81 -22.76
N PRO A 217 -10.67 8.59 -21.89
CA PRO A 217 -11.02 9.97 -22.21
C PRO A 217 -9.81 10.86 -22.47
N PHE A 218 -8.68 10.59 -21.82
CA PHE A 218 -7.43 11.30 -22.07
C PHE A 218 -6.82 10.91 -23.41
N VAL A 219 -6.87 9.64 -23.78
CA VAL A 219 -6.45 9.19 -25.13
C VAL A 219 -7.26 9.90 -26.21
N VAL A 220 -8.59 9.94 -26.05
CA VAL A 220 -9.49 10.65 -26.96
C VAL A 220 -9.21 12.16 -26.97
N MET A 221 -9.05 12.78 -25.79
CA MET A 221 -8.66 14.18 -25.68
C MET A 221 -7.35 14.45 -26.42
N GLY A 222 -6.37 13.56 -26.30
CA GLY A 222 -5.08 13.65 -26.97
C GLY A 222 -5.22 13.71 -28.48
N PHE A 223 -5.96 12.78 -29.08
CA PHE A 223 -6.19 12.78 -30.53
C PHE A 223 -6.88 14.06 -31.02
N ILE A 224 -7.86 14.58 -30.27
CA ILE A 224 -8.55 15.85 -30.61
C ILE A 224 -7.60 17.05 -30.43
N ALA A 225 -6.68 16.98 -29.47
CA ALA A 225 -5.76 18.05 -29.14
C ALA A 225 -4.57 18.18 -30.10
N ILE A 226 -4.17 17.10 -30.80
CA ILE A 226 -3.03 17.08 -31.74
C ILE A 226 -2.91 18.37 -32.61
N PRO A 227 -3.95 18.81 -33.34
CA PRO A 227 -3.86 20.01 -34.19
C PRO A 227 -3.71 21.32 -33.41
N LYS A 228 -4.04 21.33 -32.11
CA LYS A 228 -3.97 22.50 -31.22
C LYS A 228 -2.67 22.56 -30.40
N LEU A 229 -1.83 21.52 -30.47
CA LEU A 229 -0.58 21.45 -29.70
C LEU A 229 0.43 22.48 -30.18
N LYS A 230 0.96 23.28 -29.24
CA LYS A 230 2.05 24.23 -29.50
C LYS A 230 3.24 23.86 -28.62
N PRO A 231 4.28 23.17 -29.15
CA PRO A 231 5.45 22.73 -28.37
C PRO A 231 6.16 23.86 -27.60
N LYS A 232 6.12 25.08 -28.13
CA LYS A 232 6.68 26.29 -27.47
C LYS A 232 6.12 26.52 -26.07
N ARG A 233 4.91 26.03 -25.76
CA ARG A 233 4.28 26.16 -24.44
C ARG A 233 4.92 25.28 -23.38
N TRP A 234 5.57 24.18 -23.76
CA TRP A 234 6.26 23.30 -22.82
C TRP A 234 7.53 23.92 -22.26
N SER A 235 8.18 24.80 -23.01
CA SER A 235 9.46 25.42 -22.65
C SER A 235 9.33 26.69 -21.79
N VAL A 236 8.15 26.96 -21.24
CA VAL A 236 7.93 28.13 -20.37
C VAL A 236 8.53 27.85 -18.99
N ILE A 237 9.56 28.63 -18.62
CA ILE A 237 10.25 28.54 -17.33
C ILE A 237 10.17 29.90 -16.64
N ASN A 238 9.46 29.99 -15.53
CA ASN A 238 9.58 31.10 -14.59
C ASN A 238 10.36 30.62 -13.37
N LYS A 239 11.69 30.85 -13.37
CA LYS A 239 12.61 30.37 -12.33
C LYS A 239 12.41 31.02 -10.96
N ASN A 240 11.74 32.18 -10.90
CA ASN A 240 11.66 33.00 -9.69
C ASN A 240 10.35 32.82 -8.89
N ASP A 241 9.47 31.92 -9.35
CA ASP A 241 8.15 31.68 -8.75
C ASP A 241 7.85 30.18 -8.80
N VAL A 242 8.67 29.40 -8.09
CA VAL A 242 8.50 27.94 -7.95
C VAL A 242 8.25 27.63 -6.48
N ASP A 243 7.08 27.07 -6.20
CA ASP A 243 6.80 26.49 -4.88
C ASP A 243 7.37 25.07 -4.81
N TRP A 244 8.62 24.97 -4.34
CA TRP A 244 9.32 23.70 -4.19
C TRP A 244 8.63 22.74 -3.21
N ASN A 245 7.95 23.27 -2.19
CA ASN A 245 7.25 22.42 -1.22
C ASN A 245 6.05 21.77 -1.89
N LEU A 246 5.18 22.54 -2.53
CA LEU A 246 4.01 22.00 -3.22
C LEU A 246 4.45 21.03 -4.34
N TYR A 247 5.43 21.43 -5.14
CA TYR A 247 5.93 20.61 -6.25
C TYR A 247 6.45 19.23 -5.81
N LEU A 248 7.36 19.18 -4.82
CA LEU A 248 7.92 17.91 -4.35
C LEU A 248 6.87 17.07 -3.63
N ASN A 249 6.02 17.68 -2.79
CA ASN A 249 4.96 16.94 -2.10
C ASN A 249 3.99 16.28 -3.09
N THR A 250 3.57 17.00 -4.13
CA THR A 250 2.67 16.43 -5.14
C THR A 250 3.34 15.32 -5.96
N LEU A 251 4.63 15.43 -6.29
CA LEU A 251 5.37 14.35 -6.95
C LEU A 251 5.47 13.10 -6.07
N PHE A 252 5.88 13.26 -4.80
CA PHE A 252 5.95 12.16 -3.84
C PHE A 252 4.57 11.55 -3.57
N TRP A 253 3.51 12.33 -3.60
CA TRP A 253 2.17 11.79 -3.41
C TRP A 253 1.73 10.93 -4.61
N ASN A 254 1.96 11.39 -5.85
CA ASN A 254 1.55 10.71 -7.07
C ASN A 254 2.43 9.52 -7.51
N LEU A 255 3.63 9.35 -6.95
CA LEU A 255 4.63 8.39 -7.46
C LEU A 255 5.18 7.43 -6.38
N ASN A 256 4.53 7.34 -5.22
CA ASN A 256 4.89 6.50 -4.08
C ASN A 256 3.88 5.35 -3.90
N TYR A 257 4.12 4.45 -2.92
CA TYR A 257 3.28 3.28 -2.58
C TYR A 257 3.50 2.06 -3.48
N TRP A 258 4.66 1.97 -4.12
CA TRP A 258 5.02 0.76 -4.87
C TRP A 258 5.17 -0.45 -3.94
N ASP A 259 5.51 -0.22 -2.67
CA ASP A 259 5.63 -1.26 -1.65
C ASP A 259 4.29 -1.89 -1.27
N SER A 260 3.16 -1.18 -1.39
CA SER A 260 1.84 -1.62 -0.93
C SER A 260 1.38 -2.96 -1.52
N ILE A 261 1.69 -3.22 -2.79
CA ILE A 261 1.31 -4.48 -3.45
C ILE A 261 1.91 -5.72 -2.80
N SER A 262 3.04 -5.58 -2.10
CA SER A 262 3.66 -6.69 -1.38
C SER A 262 2.76 -7.27 -0.30
N THR A 263 1.83 -6.47 0.25
CA THR A 263 0.87 -6.92 1.27
C THR A 263 -0.08 -7.99 0.75
N LEU A 264 -0.29 -8.04 -0.58
CA LEU A 264 -1.12 -9.00 -1.30
C LEU A 264 -0.34 -10.21 -1.82
N GLY A 265 0.93 -10.37 -1.43
CA GLY A 265 1.85 -11.38 -1.99
C GLY A 265 1.32 -12.82 -1.94
N GLY A 266 0.63 -13.20 -0.86
CA GLY A 266 0.05 -14.54 -0.71
C GLY A 266 -1.15 -14.83 -1.63
N GLU A 267 -1.83 -13.78 -2.10
CA GLU A 267 -3.03 -13.86 -2.95
C GLU A 267 -2.69 -13.84 -4.45
N VAL A 268 -1.43 -13.58 -4.81
CA VAL A 268 -0.97 -13.54 -6.20
C VAL A 268 -0.70 -14.93 -6.75
N GLU A 269 -1.12 -15.18 -7.99
CA GLU A 269 -0.80 -16.41 -8.72
C GLU A 269 0.68 -16.39 -9.14
N ASN A 270 1.46 -17.38 -8.72
CA ASN A 270 2.90 -17.46 -9.01
C ASN A 270 3.66 -16.14 -8.73
N PRO A 271 3.75 -15.69 -7.45
CA PRO A 271 4.31 -14.38 -7.09
C PRO A 271 5.68 -14.12 -7.72
N LYS A 272 6.55 -15.14 -7.76
CA LYS A 272 7.89 -15.12 -8.37
C LYS A 272 7.95 -14.60 -9.81
N LYS A 273 6.90 -14.79 -10.60
CA LYS A 273 6.83 -14.37 -12.01
C LYS A 273 5.83 -13.25 -12.24
N THR A 274 4.73 -13.25 -11.49
CA THR A 274 3.62 -12.33 -11.69
C THR A 274 3.88 -10.96 -11.05
N LEU A 275 4.47 -10.91 -9.84
CA LEU A 275 4.77 -9.64 -9.18
C LEU A 275 5.73 -8.77 -10.01
N PRO A 276 6.90 -9.26 -10.47
CA PRO A 276 7.84 -8.40 -11.22
C PRO A 276 7.25 -7.92 -12.55
N LYS A 277 6.49 -8.79 -13.24
CA LYS A 277 5.82 -8.42 -14.49
C LYS A 277 4.73 -7.38 -14.28
N ALA A 278 3.94 -7.52 -13.21
CA ALA A 278 2.88 -6.57 -12.90
C ALA A 278 3.44 -5.21 -12.51
N LEU A 279 4.49 -5.18 -11.66
CA LEU A 279 5.20 -3.95 -11.29
C LEU A 279 5.77 -3.22 -12.51
N PHE A 280 6.43 -3.96 -13.43
CA PHE A 280 6.97 -3.37 -14.66
C PHE A 280 5.87 -2.78 -15.57
N CYS A 281 4.78 -3.52 -15.80
CA CYS A 281 3.67 -3.03 -16.61
C CYS A 281 2.96 -1.84 -15.94
N ALA A 282 2.78 -1.88 -14.62
CA ALA A 282 2.19 -0.77 -13.86
C ALA A 282 3.08 0.47 -13.88
N MET A 283 4.40 0.33 -13.80
CA MET A 283 5.37 1.43 -13.95
C MET A 283 5.17 2.17 -15.26
N ILE A 284 5.12 1.44 -16.38
CA ILE A 284 4.89 2.03 -17.70
C ILE A 284 3.51 2.71 -17.73
N LEU A 285 2.48 2.07 -17.18
CA LEU A 285 1.12 2.61 -17.15
C LEU A 285 1.02 3.91 -16.34
N VAL A 286 1.67 3.99 -15.17
CA VAL A 286 1.71 5.18 -14.32
C VAL A 286 2.45 6.32 -15.00
N VAL A 287 3.66 6.06 -15.53
CA VAL A 287 4.47 7.09 -16.21
C VAL A 287 3.74 7.64 -17.44
N LEU A 288 3.18 6.77 -18.29
CA LEU A 288 2.40 7.21 -19.44
C LEU A 288 1.08 7.88 -19.03
N GLY A 289 0.43 7.35 -17.99
CA GLY A 289 -0.81 7.87 -17.43
C GLY A 289 -0.66 9.31 -16.93
N TYR A 290 0.49 9.69 -16.40
CA TYR A 290 0.76 11.07 -16.01
C TYR A 290 1.32 11.92 -17.15
N LEU A 291 2.34 11.42 -17.86
CA LEU A 291 3.07 12.23 -18.83
C LEU A 291 2.22 12.60 -20.05
N PHE A 292 1.40 11.68 -20.55
CA PHE A 292 0.61 11.92 -21.76
C PHE A 292 -0.48 13.00 -21.55
N PRO A 293 -1.34 12.93 -20.51
CA PRO A 293 -2.31 13.99 -20.20
C PRO A 293 -1.66 15.32 -19.87
N LEU A 294 -0.51 15.30 -19.19
CA LEU A 294 0.25 16.51 -18.87
C LEU A 294 0.76 17.20 -20.15
N LEU A 295 1.31 16.45 -21.10
CA LEU A 295 1.75 16.96 -22.41
C LEU A 295 0.59 17.59 -23.18
N ILE A 296 -0.57 16.93 -23.18
CA ILE A 296 -1.77 17.41 -23.87
C ILE A 296 -2.31 18.67 -23.23
N GLY A 297 -2.53 18.66 -21.91
CA GLY A 297 -3.12 19.78 -21.18
C GLY A 297 -2.28 21.04 -21.28
N THR A 298 -0.96 20.92 -21.05
CA THR A 298 -0.02 22.04 -21.12
C THR A 298 0.28 22.50 -22.56
N GLY A 299 0.17 21.61 -23.54
CA GLY A 299 0.43 21.91 -24.95
C GLY A 299 -0.76 22.54 -25.67
N ALA A 300 -1.98 22.12 -25.35
CA ALA A 300 -3.20 22.50 -26.07
C ALA A 300 -3.82 23.83 -25.58
N VAL A 301 -3.71 24.13 -24.28
CA VAL A 301 -4.32 25.32 -23.66
C VAL A 301 -3.23 26.34 -23.27
N PRO A 302 -3.48 27.67 -23.37
CA PRO A 302 -2.56 28.68 -22.83
C PRO A 302 -2.27 28.43 -21.35
N LEU A 303 -1.02 28.69 -20.94
CA LEU A 303 -0.62 28.51 -19.55
C LEU A 303 -1.17 29.65 -18.69
N ASP A 304 -2.04 29.29 -17.75
CA ASP A 304 -2.41 30.09 -16.60
C ASP A 304 -2.27 29.21 -15.37
N ARG A 305 -1.23 29.45 -14.56
CA ARG A 305 -0.85 28.58 -13.43
C ARG A 305 -1.92 28.53 -12.36
N GLU A 306 -2.66 29.60 -12.14
CA GLU A 306 -3.64 29.69 -11.05
C GLU A 306 -4.85 28.79 -11.31
N LEU A 307 -5.14 28.50 -12.57
CA LEU A 307 -6.24 27.63 -12.96
C LEU A 307 -5.93 26.14 -12.76
N TRP A 308 -4.65 25.75 -12.69
CA TRP A 308 -4.22 24.36 -12.51
C TRP A 308 -4.45 23.88 -11.07
N THR A 309 -5.71 23.63 -10.77
CA THR A 309 -6.19 23.08 -9.50
C THR A 309 -6.98 21.79 -9.77
N ASP A 310 -7.40 21.11 -8.71
CA ASP A 310 -8.27 19.94 -8.83
C ASP A 310 -9.42 20.19 -9.81
N ARG A 311 -9.68 19.21 -10.68
CA ARG A 311 -10.73 19.23 -11.73
C ARG A 311 -10.39 20.07 -12.97
N TYR A 312 -9.26 20.77 -13.03
CA TYR A 312 -8.91 21.60 -14.19
C TYR A 312 -8.78 20.80 -15.49
N PHE A 313 -8.39 19.52 -15.44
CA PHE A 313 -8.44 18.67 -16.64
C PHE A 313 -9.84 18.59 -17.28
N SER A 314 -10.91 18.66 -16.48
CA SER A 314 -12.28 18.70 -16.99
C SER A 314 -12.61 20.02 -17.70
N ASP A 315 -11.99 21.13 -17.30
CA ASP A 315 -12.11 22.42 -17.98
C ASP A 315 -11.28 22.45 -19.26
N ILE A 316 -10.07 21.88 -19.24
CA ILE A 316 -9.26 21.63 -20.44
C ILE A 316 -10.05 20.80 -21.46
N ALA A 317 -10.72 19.72 -21.00
CA ALA A 317 -11.59 18.91 -21.84
C ALA A 317 -12.69 19.73 -22.52
N MET A 318 -13.30 20.68 -21.77
CA MET A 318 -14.32 21.57 -22.31
C MET A 318 -13.78 22.46 -23.42
N ILE A 319 -12.58 23.00 -23.25
CA ILE A 319 -11.91 23.87 -24.24
C ILE A 319 -11.50 23.08 -25.49
N ILE A 320 -11.05 21.83 -25.32
CA ILE A 320 -10.53 21.02 -26.41
C ILE A 320 -11.65 20.35 -27.21
N GLY A 321 -12.55 19.65 -26.53
CA GLY A 321 -13.56 18.77 -27.12
C GLY A 321 -15.01 19.13 -26.82
N GLY A 322 -15.29 20.07 -25.92
CA GLY A 322 -16.64 20.52 -25.57
C GLY A 322 -17.26 19.80 -24.38
N ALA A 323 -18.57 20.01 -24.18
CA ALA A 323 -19.28 19.58 -22.97
C ALA A 323 -19.30 18.05 -22.76
N TRP A 324 -19.42 17.26 -23.82
CA TRP A 324 -19.45 15.80 -23.71
C TRP A 324 -18.14 15.25 -23.12
N LEU A 325 -16.98 15.79 -23.56
CA LEU A 325 -15.67 15.37 -23.07
C LEU A 325 -15.44 15.82 -21.62
N ARG A 326 -15.93 17.03 -21.26
CA ARG A 326 -15.93 17.51 -19.87
C ARG A 326 -16.69 16.57 -18.94
N TRP A 327 -17.91 16.16 -19.30
CA TRP A 327 -18.70 15.27 -18.46
C TRP A 327 -18.06 13.88 -18.36
N TRP A 328 -17.48 13.40 -19.46
CA TRP A 328 -16.77 12.12 -19.45
C TRP A 328 -15.53 12.16 -18.55
N LEU A 329 -14.71 13.22 -18.62
CA LEU A 329 -13.53 13.36 -17.76
C LEU A 329 -13.89 13.46 -16.27
N GLN A 330 -14.97 14.16 -15.93
CA GLN A 330 -15.44 14.23 -14.55
C GLN A 330 -15.91 12.87 -14.03
N ALA A 331 -16.64 12.12 -14.86
CA ALA A 331 -17.02 10.76 -14.52
C ALA A 331 -15.79 9.86 -14.38
N ALA A 332 -14.81 9.98 -15.27
CA ALA A 332 -13.53 9.27 -15.19
C ALA A 332 -12.77 9.58 -13.91
N ALA A 333 -12.69 10.85 -13.50
CA ALA A 333 -12.06 11.26 -12.25
C ALA A 333 -12.76 10.66 -11.03
N ALA A 334 -14.10 10.70 -11.00
CA ALA A 334 -14.88 10.06 -9.95
C ALA A 334 -14.58 8.55 -9.90
N MET A 335 -14.70 7.84 -11.02
CA MET A 335 -14.43 6.41 -11.12
C MET A 335 -12.99 6.05 -10.75
N SER A 336 -12.02 6.91 -11.03
CA SER A 336 -10.63 6.73 -10.62
C SER A 336 -10.47 6.74 -9.10
N ASN A 337 -11.14 7.66 -8.40
CA ASN A 337 -11.15 7.70 -6.93
C ASN A 337 -11.76 6.42 -6.33
N MET A 338 -12.80 5.86 -6.97
CA MET A 338 -13.33 4.54 -6.54
C MET A 338 -12.28 3.43 -6.70
N GLY A 339 -11.43 3.51 -7.74
CA GLY A 339 -10.35 2.56 -8.01
C GLY A 339 -9.28 2.61 -6.93
N SER A 340 -8.79 3.80 -6.60
CA SER A 340 -7.81 4.01 -5.52
C SER A 340 -8.35 3.50 -4.19
N PHE A 341 -9.60 3.83 -3.85
CA PHE A 341 -10.23 3.35 -2.62
C PHE A 341 -10.24 1.82 -2.52
N VAL A 342 -10.60 1.12 -3.59
CA VAL A 342 -10.77 -0.33 -3.51
C VAL A 342 -9.44 -1.06 -3.50
N ALA A 343 -8.42 -0.51 -4.18
CA ALA A 343 -7.07 -1.06 -4.18
C ALA A 343 -6.40 -0.87 -2.81
N GLU A 344 -6.41 0.35 -2.28
CA GLU A 344 -5.81 0.62 -0.97
C GLU A 344 -6.55 -0.10 0.17
N MET A 345 -7.89 -0.10 0.17
CA MET A 345 -8.66 -0.84 1.18
C MET A 345 -8.32 -2.34 1.18
N SER A 346 -8.04 -2.92 0.01
CA SER A 346 -7.55 -4.29 -0.09
C SER A 346 -6.20 -4.41 0.62
N SER A 347 -5.21 -3.59 0.26
CA SER A 347 -3.87 -3.66 0.81
C SER A 347 -3.83 -3.41 2.33
N ASP A 348 -4.55 -2.41 2.84
CA ASP A 348 -4.69 -2.16 4.28
C ASP A 348 -5.22 -3.39 5.03
N SER A 349 -6.22 -4.05 4.45
CA SER A 349 -6.88 -5.18 5.09
C SER A 349 -6.00 -6.44 5.09
N PHE A 350 -5.29 -6.70 4.00
CA PHE A 350 -4.35 -7.82 3.89
C PHE A 350 -3.05 -7.59 4.66
N GLN A 351 -2.64 -6.33 4.84
CA GLN A 351 -1.57 -5.96 5.75
C GLN A 351 -1.92 -6.35 7.19
N LEU A 352 -3.10 -5.96 7.69
CA LEU A 352 -3.57 -6.34 9.04
C LEU A 352 -3.67 -7.85 9.21
N LEU A 353 -4.15 -8.56 8.18
CA LEU A 353 -4.24 -10.01 8.18
C LEU A 353 -2.86 -10.65 8.37
N GLY A 354 -1.87 -10.25 7.58
CA GLY A 354 -0.53 -10.80 7.66
C GLY A 354 0.20 -10.41 8.96
N MET A 355 -0.06 -9.22 9.51
CA MET A 355 0.42 -8.84 10.84
C MET A 355 -0.17 -9.74 11.95
N ALA A 356 -1.46 -10.12 11.83
CA ALA A 356 -2.11 -11.01 12.77
C ALA A 356 -1.64 -12.47 12.63
N GLU A 357 -1.42 -12.94 11.40
CA GLU A 357 -0.84 -14.27 11.12
C GLU A 357 0.57 -14.44 11.74
N ARG A 358 1.30 -13.33 11.94
CA ARG A 358 2.62 -13.31 12.61
C ARG A 358 2.57 -13.00 14.11
N GLY A 359 1.38 -12.94 14.72
CA GLY A 359 1.22 -12.67 16.15
C GLY A 359 1.55 -11.23 16.58
N MET A 360 1.68 -10.29 15.63
CA MET A 360 1.89 -8.87 15.94
C MET A 360 0.57 -8.18 16.33
N LEU A 361 -0.56 -8.70 15.83
CA LEU A 361 -1.91 -8.28 16.17
C LEU A 361 -2.69 -9.44 16.78
N PRO A 362 -3.77 -9.16 17.54
CA PRO A 362 -4.62 -10.21 18.08
C PRO A 362 -5.19 -11.14 16.99
N GLU A 363 -5.35 -12.42 17.32
CA GLU A 363 -5.77 -13.48 16.39
C GLU A 363 -7.09 -13.21 15.66
N PHE A 364 -7.95 -12.35 16.20
CA PHE A 364 -9.23 -12.04 15.56
C PHE A 364 -9.06 -11.33 14.21
N PHE A 365 -7.95 -10.60 13.97
CA PHE A 365 -7.62 -10.02 12.66
C PHE A 365 -7.16 -11.07 11.63
N GLY A 366 -6.72 -12.25 12.11
CA GLY A 366 -6.34 -13.41 11.29
C GLY A 366 -7.53 -14.12 10.62
N LYS A 367 -8.77 -13.80 11.02
CA LYS A 367 -9.97 -14.52 10.55
C LYS A 367 -10.36 -14.12 9.13
N ARG A 368 -10.31 -15.10 8.23
CA ARG A 368 -10.76 -14.97 6.83
C ARG A 368 -12.25 -15.29 6.67
N SER A 369 -12.91 -14.62 5.71
CA SER A 369 -14.30 -14.85 5.31
C SER A 369 -14.47 -16.14 4.49
N ARG A 370 -15.73 -16.49 4.15
CA ARG A 370 -16.05 -17.51 3.13
C ARG A 370 -15.43 -17.18 1.75
N HIS A 371 -15.24 -15.89 1.45
CA HIS A 371 -14.57 -15.42 0.23
C HIS A 371 -13.05 -15.26 0.42
N GLY A 372 -12.52 -15.73 1.57
CA GLY A 372 -11.12 -15.70 2.02
C GLY A 372 -10.47 -14.32 2.15
N THR A 373 -11.29 -13.27 2.21
CA THR A 373 -10.90 -11.90 2.54
C THR A 373 -10.91 -11.66 4.06
N PRO A 374 -10.05 -10.78 4.60
CA PRO A 374 -9.99 -10.48 6.03
C PRO A 374 -11.11 -9.54 6.47
N THR A 375 -12.24 -10.11 6.89
CA THR A 375 -13.45 -9.33 7.25
C THR A 375 -13.20 -8.30 8.34
N VAL A 376 -12.44 -8.67 9.38
CA VAL A 376 -12.18 -7.78 10.52
C VAL A 376 -11.27 -6.62 10.08
N GLY A 377 -10.22 -6.89 9.30
CA GLY A 377 -9.33 -5.86 8.78
C GLY A 377 -10.08 -4.85 7.89
N ILE A 378 -10.97 -5.36 7.04
CA ILE A 378 -11.85 -4.53 6.18
C ILE A 378 -12.76 -3.65 7.03
N LEU A 379 -13.46 -4.23 8.02
CA LEU A 379 -14.37 -3.46 8.87
C LEU A 379 -13.63 -2.44 9.73
N PHE A 380 -12.46 -2.79 10.27
CA PHE A 380 -11.66 -1.89 11.09
C PHE A 380 -11.17 -0.68 10.28
N SER A 381 -10.64 -0.92 9.08
CA SER A 381 -10.22 0.13 8.15
C SER A 381 -11.40 0.98 7.69
N ALA A 382 -12.55 0.37 7.36
CA ALA A 382 -13.77 1.08 6.99
C ALA A 382 -14.34 1.94 8.12
N CYS A 383 -14.30 1.48 9.38
CA CYS A 383 -14.68 2.28 10.54
C CYS A 383 -13.77 3.50 10.68
N GLY A 384 -12.46 3.34 10.49
CA GLY A 384 -11.51 4.45 10.46
C GLY A 384 -11.85 5.47 9.38
N VAL A 385 -12.10 5.00 8.15
CA VAL A 385 -12.51 5.85 7.03
C VAL A 385 -13.80 6.62 7.33
N ILE A 386 -14.84 5.96 7.84
CA ILE A 386 -16.13 6.59 8.15
C ILE A 386 -15.96 7.67 9.23
N LEU A 387 -15.18 7.37 10.27
CA LEU A 387 -14.88 8.31 11.35
C LEU A 387 -14.13 9.54 10.84
N LEU A 388 -13.08 9.34 10.04
CA LEU A 388 -12.28 10.42 9.46
C LEU A 388 -13.10 11.25 8.46
N SER A 389 -13.91 10.59 7.64
CA SER A 389 -14.82 11.26 6.70
C SER A 389 -15.81 12.16 7.44
N TRP A 390 -16.36 11.69 8.57
CA TRP A 390 -17.27 12.48 9.40
C TRP A 390 -16.59 13.68 10.05
N LEU A 391 -15.36 13.50 10.55
CA LEU A 391 -14.56 14.57 11.13
C LEU A 391 -14.25 15.69 10.10
N ARG A 392 -14.12 15.35 8.81
CA ARG A 392 -13.82 16.31 7.74
C ARG A 392 -14.99 17.19 7.32
N VAL A 393 -16.23 16.78 7.57
CA VAL A 393 -17.43 17.54 7.16
C VAL A 393 -17.64 18.79 8.04
N HIS A 394 -17.04 18.84 9.22
CA HIS A 394 -17.12 19.99 10.11
C HIS A 394 -15.92 20.94 9.92
N PRO A 395 -16.13 22.23 9.62
CA PRO A 395 -15.04 23.17 9.29
C PRO A 395 -14.04 23.38 10.45
N LEU A 396 -14.50 23.37 11.71
CA LEU A 396 -13.63 23.45 12.89
C LEU A 396 -12.75 22.21 13.11
N ARG A 397 -13.16 21.05 12.56
CA ARG A 397 -12.44 19.76 12.67
C ARG A 397 -11.66 19.40 11.41
N SER A 398 -11.93 20.10 10.31
CA SER A 398 -11.19 20.01 9.04
C SER A 398 -9.74 20.44 9.20
N SER A 399 -9.47 21.45 10.05
CA SER A 399 -8.11 21.89 10.36
C SER A 399 -7.29 20.80 11.06
N CYS A 400 -7.88 20.01 11.97
CA CYS A 400 -7.20 18.88 12.61
C CYS A 400 -6.85 17.79 11.60
N ILE A 401 -7.72 17.55 10.63
CA ILE A 401 -7.47 16.61 9.54
C ILE A 401 -6.40 17.13 8.57
N ILE A 402 -6.42 18.42 8.22
CA ILE A 402 -5.35 19.04 7.43
C ILE A 402 -4.01 18.94 8.17
N VAL A 403 -4.01 19.14 9.49
CA VAL A 403 -2.81 18.93 10.33
C VAL A 403 -2.42 17.46 10.36
N MET A 404 -3.35 16.50 10.42
CA MET A 404 -3.04 15.07 10.28
C MET A 404 -2.49 14.74 8.89
N PHE A 405 -3.03 15.31 7.81
CA PHE A 405 -2.56 15.17 6.43
C PHE A 405 -1.20 15.85 6.20
N GLN A 406 -0.94 16.99 6.86
CA GLN A 406 0.35 17.66 6.83
C GLN A 406 1.37 16.90 7.66
N THR A 407 0.99 16.42 8.85
CA THR A 407 1.81 15.52 9.67
C THR A 407 2.05 14.19 8.94
N PHE A 408 1.11 13.74 8.13
CA PHE A 408 1.22 12.59 7.23
C PHE A 408 2.18 12.88 6.07
N ASN A 409 2.09 14.02 5.39
CA ASN A 409 3.06 14.39 4.34
C ASN A 409 4.46 14.53 4.94
N ILE A 410 4.55 15.09 6.15
CA ILE A 410 5.77 15.16 6.95
C ILE A 410 6.22 13.77 7.38
N SER A 411 5.33 12.84 7.75
CA SER A 411 5.62 11.45 8.14
C SER A 411 6.07 10.60 6.96
N LYS A 412 5.47 10.81 5.79
CA LYS A 412 5.86 10.26 4.49
C LYS A 412 7.26 10.74 4.10
N HIS A 413 7.58 12.00 4.44
CA HIS A 413 8.92 12.59 4.33
C HIS A 413 9.86 12.23 5.50
N ASN A 414 9.33 11.75 6.63
CA ASN A 414 10.12 11.64 7.84
C ASN A 414 11.03 10.43 7.65
N HIS A 415 12.31 10.72 7.75
CA HIS A 415 13.37 9.81 7.41
C HIS A 415 13.28 8.47 8.14
N ILE A 416 12.51 8.25 9.20
CA ILE A 416 12.52 6.97 9.95
C ILE A 416 11.84 5.81 9.18
N ASN A 417 10.67 6.02 8.56
CA ASN A 417 10.04 4.95 7.78
C ASN A 417 10.79 4.71 6.46
N GLN A 418 11.29 5.78 5.85
CA GLN A 418 12.11 5.69 4.65
C GLN A 418 13.53 5.20 4.95
N LEU A 419 14.15 5.53 6.09
CA LEU A 419 15.43 5.00 6.57
C LEU A 419 15.25 3.54 6.95
N CYS A 420 14.15 3.09 7.54
CA CYS A 420 13.99 1.65 7.76
C CYS A 420 13.95 0.89 6.43
N ILE A 421 13.32 1.45 5.38
CA ILE A 421 13.35 0.87 4.02
C ILE A 421 14.74 1.04 3.37
N ILE A 422 15.41 2.18 3.54
CA ILE A 422 16.74 2.53 3.01
C ILE A 422 17.90 1.90 3.80
N MET A 423 17.68 1.45 5.03
CA MET A 423 18.61 0.68 5.86
C MET A 423 18.38 -0.82 5.72
N CYS A 424 17.22 -1.22 5.15
CA CYS A 424 17.03 -2.57 4.61
C CYS A 424 17.55 -2.69 3.16
N LEU A 425 17.69 -1.56 2.45
CA LEU A 425 18.54 -1.40 1.27
C LEU A 425 20.02 -1.44 1.67
#